data_AF-A0A2H5Y257-F1
#
_entry.id   AF-A0A2H5Y257-F1
#
_cell.length_a   1.000
_cell.length_b   1.000
_cell.length_c   1.000
_cell.angle_alpha   90.00
_cell.angle_beta   90.00
_cell.angle_gamma   90.00
#
_symmetry.space_group_name_H-M   'P 1'
#
loop_
_entity.id
_entity.type
_entity.pdbx_description
1 polymer ?
#
loop_
_entity_poly.entity_id
_entity_poly.type
_entity_poly.pdbx_seq_one_letter_code
_entity_poly.pdbx_strand_id
1 'polypeptide(L)'
;MQREVSQEQLREVLETLDVLHLLLAKGRQELQELAPYLLSFGLYWLLNLGSELVFGRGWWAETLLVPFAVATFLHLRLFVTVLVWLGIGMLVGLLRVWVKDPLVTWGMLFAGIGIAMALVYSLAVHQGRFERGKLRLGSRIGIIWGLLSAGAWLMTIIGATQQGTSWELLTALWGYAIGSGLVISGILSPILLVIGLLGIFGIPLAALSFHSLGTVLGISAVMAVGMSTVGFVFLLRGLRAGTQHAYRSFA
;
A
#
# COMPACT_ATOMS: atom_id res chain seq x y z
N MET A 1 -37.93 -34.24 17.81
CA MET A 1 -37.57 -33.51 19.05
C MET A 1 -36.97 -32.18 18.62
N GLN A 2 -37.80 -31.16 18.41
CA GLN A 2 -37.32 -29.79 18.16
C GLN A 2 -36.78 -29.27 19.49
N ARG A 3 -35.48 -28.95 19.57
CA ARG A 3 -34.95 -28.22 20.72
C ARG A 3 -35.58 -26.83 20.70
N GLU A 4 -36.43 -26.54 21.68
CA GLU A 4 -36.88 -25.17 21.93
C GLU A 4 -35.65 -24.33 22.27
N VAL A 5 -35.28 -23.45 21.35
CA VAL A 5 -34.20 -22.47 21.56
C VAL A 5 -34.69 -21.52 22.64
N SER A 6 -33.96 -21.41 23.74
CA SER A 6 -34.34 -20.47 24.79
C SER A 6 -34.21 -19.03 24.27
N GLN A 7 -35.08 -18.14 24.77
CA GLN A 7 -35.02 -16.70 24.45
C GLN A 7 -33.62 -16.11 24.71
N GLU A 8 -32.91 -16.65 25.70
CA GLU A 8 -31.55 -16.25 26.08
C GLU A 8 -30.51 -16.68 25.04
N GLN A 9 -30.60 -17.92 24.53
CA GLN A 9 -29.76 -18.39 23.42
C GLN A 9 -30.02 -17.61 22.13
N LEU A 10 -31.28 -17.26 21.85
CA LEU A 10 -31.63 -16.44 20.68
C LEU A 10 -31.02 -15.04 20.80
N ARG A 11 -31.05 -14.45 21.99
CA ARG A 11 -30.46 -13.14 22.25
C ARG A 11 -28.93 -13.14 22.11
N GLU A 12 -28.24 -14.15 22.65
CA GLU A 12 -26.79 -14.28 22.48
C GLU A 12 -26.38 -14.43 21.00
N VAL A 13 -27.16 -15.18 20.22
CA VAL A 13 -26.92 -15.31 18.77
C VAL A 13 -27.10 -13.98 18.05
N LEU A 14 -28.15 -13.23 18.39
CA LEU A 14 -28.39 -11.89 17.80
C LEU A 14 -27.29 -10.89 18.17
N GLU A 15 -26.89 -10.84 19.45
CA GLU A 15 -25.78 -9.98 19.90
C GLU A 15 -24.46 -10.35 19.22
N THR A 16 -24.20 -11.66 19.02
CA THR A 16 -23.02 -12.13 18.27
C THR A 16 -23.08 -11.71 16.81
N LEU A 17 -24.24 -11.83 16.16
CA LEU A 17 -24.45 -11.40 14.77
C LEU A 17 -24.25 -9.88 14.62
N ASP A 18 -24.72 -9.09 15.57
CA ASP A 18 -24.52 -7.63 15.57
C ASP A 18 -23.05 -7.27 15.74
N VAL A 19 -22.33 -7.94 16.65
CA VAL A 19 -20.88 -7.78 16.80
C VAL A 19 -20.15 -8.16 15.50
N LEU A 20 -20.52 -9.27 14.86
CA LEU A 20 -19.94 -9.68 13.59
C LEU A 20 -20.22 -8.67 12.46
N HIS A 21 -21.44 -8.13 12.38
CA HIS A 21 -21.77 -7.09 11.42
C HIS A 21 -20.96 -5.80 11.65
N LEU A 22 -20.79 -5.38 12.91
CA LEU A 22 -19.97 -4.23 13.27
C LEU A 22 -18.50 -4.45 12.89
N LEU A 23 -17.96 -5.64 13.18
CA LEU A 23 -16.58 -6.00 12.80
C LEU A 23 -16.39 -6.01 11.28
N LEU A 24 -17.35 -6.56 10.52
CA LEU A 24 -17.33 -6.58 9.06
C LEU A 24 -17.45 -5.17 8.46
N ALA A 25 -18.32 -4.32 9.02
CA ALA A 25 -18.48 -2.94 8.58
C ALA A 25 -17.18 -2.14 8.80
N LYS A 26 -16.57 -2.28 9.97
CA LYS A 26 -15.28 -1.66 10.30
C LYS A 26 -14.16 -2.17 9.40
N GLY A 27 -14.07 -3.48 9.17
CA GLY A 27 -13.09 -4.06 8.25
C GLY A 27 -13.22 -3.55 6.81
N ARG A 28 -14.46 -3.36 6.32
CA ARG A 28 -14.72 -2.75 5.00
C ARG A 28 -14.28 -1.30 4.92
N GLN A 29 -14.52 -0.51 5.98
CA GLN A 29 -14.09 0.88 6.03
C GLN A 29 -12.56 0.99 5.98
N GLU A 30 -11.87 0.15 6.76
CA GLU A 30 -10.39 0.09 6.77
C GLU A 30 -9.81 -0.30 5.40
N LEU A 31 -10.46 -1.24 4.68
CA LEU A 31 -10.08 -1.58 3.31
C LEU A 31 -10.30 -0.43 2.32
N GLN A 32 -11.35 0.35 2.49
CA GLN A 32 -11.61 1.51 1.62
C GLN A 32 -10.55 2.60 1.79
N GLU A 33 -9.97 2.75 2.99
CA GLU A 33 -8.84 3.66 3.20
C GLU A 33 -7.54 3.15 2.60
N LEU A 34 -7.33 1.83 2.61
CA LEU A 34 -6.14 1.21 2.03
C LEU A 34 -6.24 1.10 0.49
N ALA A 35 -7.45 1.08 -0.06
CA ALA A 35 -7.72 0.85 -1.47
C ALA A 35 -6.97 1.80 -2.43
N PRO A 36 -6.89 3.12 -2.20
CA PRO A 36 -6.10 4.02 -3.05
C PRO A 36 -4.62 3.66 -3.08
N TYR A 37 -4.06 3.21 -1.97
CA TYR A 37 -2.66 2.75 -1.88
C TYR A 37 -2.47 1.45 -2.67
N LEU A 38 -3.33 0.46 -2.48
CA LEU A 38 -3.24 -0.81 -3.23
C LEU A 38 -3.35 -0.58 -4.74
N LEU A 39 -4.28 0.27 -5.16
CA LEU A 39 -4.46 0.60 -6.56
C LEU A 39 -3.25 1.34 -7.13
N SER A 40 -2.85 2.44 -6.50
CA SER A 40 -1.74 3.27 -6.98
C SER A 40 -0.41 2.53 -7.01
N PHE A 41 -0.06 1.79 -5.96
CA PHE A 41 1.18 1.03 -5.90
C PHE A 41 1.16 -0.19 -6.82
N GLY A 42 0.03 -0.88 -6.98
CA GLY A 42 -0.11 -1.96 -7.96
C GLY A 42 0.08 -1.46 -9.39
N LEU A 43 -0.52 -0.32 -9.75
CA LEU A 43 -0.36 0.29 -11.07
C LEU A 43 1.07 0.79 -11.29
N TYR A 44 1.66 1.45 -10.30
CA TYR A 44 3.05 1.88 -10.32
C TYR A 44 3.99 0.69 -10.58
N TRP A 45 3.72 -0.45 -9.95
CA TRP A 45 4.50 -1.67 -10.18
C TRP A 45 4.35 -2.20 -11.60
N LEU A 46 3.11 -2.30 -12.11
CA LEU A 46 2.85 -2.75 -13.48
C LEU A 46 3.53 -1.85 -14.51
N LEU A 47 3.48 -0.53 -14.32
CA LEU A 47 4.14 0.42 -15.21
C LEU A 47 5.66 0.25 -15.22
N ASN A 48 6.26 0.01 -14.05
CA ASN A 48 7.70 -0.23 -13.95
C ASN A 48 8.11 -1.58 -14.54
N LEU A 49 7.33 -2.65 -14.33
CA LEU A 49 7.57 -3.94 -14.99
C LEU A 49 7.44 -3.83 -16.51
N GLY A 50 6.40 -3.14 -16.99
CA GLY A 50 6.23 -2.87 -18.42
C GLY A 50 7.38 -2.06 -18.99
N SER A 51 7.87 -1.07 -18.25
CA SER A 51 9.03 -0.27 -18.65
C SER A 51 10.32 -1.08 -18.70
N GLU A 52 10.53 -1.98 -17.73
CA GLU A 52 11.64 -2.94 -17.74
C GLU A 52 11.59 -3.83 -18.99
N LEU A 53 10.41 -4.36 -19.33
CA LEU A 53 10.23 -5.23 -20.49
C LEU A 53 10.39 -4.52 -21.84
N VAL A 54 9.93 -3.27 -21.95
CA VAL A 54 9.92 -2.52 -23.23
C VAL A 54 11.21 -1.74 -23.44
N PHE A 55 11.74 -1.11 -22.39
CA PHE A 55 12.88 -0.20 -22.46
C PHE A 55 14.16 -0.77 -21.81
N GLY A 56 14.10 -1.96 -21.21
CA GLY A 56 15.23 -2.55 -20.48
C GLY A 56 15.54 -1.86 -19.15
N ARG A 57 14.62 -1.01 -18.66
CA ARG A 57 14.78 -0.30 -17.38
C ARG A 57 13.45 0.15 -16.78
N GLY A 58 13.26 -0.18 -15.51
CA GLY A 58 12.27 0.39 -14.60
C GLY A 58 12.74 1.70 -13.97
N TRP A 59 11.79 2.57 -13.69
CA TRP A 59 11.96 3.91 -13.12
C TRP A 59 11.52 3.93 -11.64
N TRP A 60 11.87 2.87 -10.91
CA TRP A 60 11.36 2.62 -9.55
C TRP A 60 11.67 3.78 -8.60
N ALA A 61 12.89 4.28 -8.61
CA ALA A 61 13.27 5.38 -7.74
C ALA A 61 12.65 6.71 -8.19
N GLU A 62 12.73 6.98 -9.49
CA GLU A 62 12.39 8.26 -10.11
C GLU A 62 10.90 8.56 -10.03
N THR A 63 10.06 7.52 -10.09
CA THR A 63 8.60 7.67 -10.11
C THR A 63 7.94 7.38 -8.76
N LEU A 64 8.71 7.08 -7.70
CA LEU A 64 8.19 6.64 -6.40
C LEU A 64 7.21 7.62 -5.74
N LEU A 65 7.35 8.94 -5.97
CA LEU A 65 6.44 9.93 -5.39
C LEU A 65 5.05 9.96 -6.06
N VAL A 66 4.95 9.45 -7.29
CA VAL A 66 3.69 9.40 -8.06
C VAL A 66 2.63 8.54 -7.39
N PRO A 67 2.88 7.26 -7.01
CA PRO A 67 1.86 6.46 -6.33
C PRO A 67 1.43 7.08 -5.00
N PHE A 68 2.31 7.75 -4.25
CA PHE A 68 1.89 8.46 -3.05
C PHE A 68 0.96 9.64 -3.35
N ALA A 69 1.26 10.44 -4.39
CA ALA A 69 0.37 11.51 -4.83
C ALA A 69 -0.99 10.96 -5.28
N VAL A 70 -1.01 9.86 -6.04
CA VAL A 70 -2.24 9.21 -6.48
C VAL A 70 -3.01 8.57 -5.32
N ALA A 71 -2.34 8.01 -4.32
CA ALA A 71 -3.03 7.47 -3.15
C ALA A 71 -3.65 8.57 -2.29
N THR A 72 -3.04 9.75 -2.27
CA THR A 72 -3.43 10.85 -1.37
C THR A 72 -4.34 11.89 -1.98
N PHE A 73 -4.53 11.93 -3.31
CA PHE A 73 -5.39 12.94 -3.93
C PHE A 73 -6.85 12.84 -3.50
N LEU A 74 -7.33 11.65 -3.13
CA LEU A 74 -8.69 11.44 -2.65
C LEU A 74 -8.93 12.07 -1.26
N HIS A 75 -7.86 12.25 -0.49
CA HIS A 75 -7.93 12.82 0.86
C HIS A 75 -7.94 14.35 0.83
N LEU A 76 -7.34 14.98 -0.18
CA LEU A 76 -7.27 16.43 -0.33
C LEU A 76 -7.91 16.90 -1.65
N ARG A 77 -7.73 18.17 -1.99
CA ARG A 77 -8.00 18.68 -3.35
C ARG A 77 -6.77 18.39 -4.21
N LEU A 78 -6.98 17.99 -5.46
CA LEU A 78 -5.91 17.64 -6.42
C LEU A 78 -4.76 18.64 -6.42
N PHE A 79 -5.08 19.94 -6.46
CA PHE A 79 -4.09 21.02 -6.47
C PHE A 79 -3.17 20.99 -5.23
N VAL A 80 -3.73 20.80 -4.03
CA VAL A 80 -2.95 20.76 -2.78
C VAL A 80 -2.05 19.54 -2.75
N THR A 81 -2.57 18.37 -3.14
CA THR A 81 -1.80 17.14 -3.25
C THR A 81 -0.61 17.32 -4.20
N VAL A 82 -0.86 17.87 -5.39
CA VAL A 82 0.18 18.12 -6.38
C VAL A 82 1.25 19.07 -5.82
N LEU A 83 0.87 20.17 -5.16
CA LEU A 83 1.82 21.10 -4.57
C LEU A 83 2.71 20.44 -3.50
N VAL A 84 2.13 19.64 -2.60
CA VAL A 84 2.88 18.96 -1.53
C VAL A 84 3.91 18.00 -2.13
N TRP A 85 3.49 17.11 -3.03
CA TRP A 85 4.38 16.10 -3.59
C TRP A 85 5.40 16.67 -4.57
N LEU A 86 5.04 17.70 -5.35
CA LEU A 86 6.02 18.44 -6.17
C LEU A 86 7.05 19.15 -5.30
N GLY A 87 6.63 19.79 -4.20
CA GLY A 87 7.56 20.45 -3.28
C GLY A 87 8.59 19.49 -2.69
N ILE A 88 8.16 18.30 -2.24
CA ILE A 88 9.07 17.25 -1.77
C ILE A 88 9.95 16.74 -2.90
N GLY A 89 9.40 16.49 -4.09
CA GLY A 89 10.17 16.05 -5.25
C GLY A 89 11.26 17.04 -5.65
N MET A 90 10.94 18.34 -5.66
CA MET A 90 11.91 19.41 -5.91
C MET A 90 12.98 19.46 -4.83
N LEU A 91 12.61 19.35 -3.55
CA LEU A 91 13.56 19.37 -2.43
C LEU A 91 14.55 18.20 -2.52
N VAL A 92 14.06 16.97 -2.74
CA VAL A 92 14.89 15.78 -2.89
C VAL A 92 15.75 15.85 -4.15
N GLY A 93 15.19 16.34 -5.25
CA GLY A 93 15.90 16.54 -6.52
C GLY A 93 17.05 17.54 -6.39
N LEU A 94 16.81 18.68 -5.76
CA LEU A 94 17.84 19.66 -5.44
C LEU A 94 18.92 19.02 -4.57
N LEU A 95 18.53 18.39 -3.47
CA LEU A 95 19.48 17.78 -2.52
C LEU A 95 20.38 16.73 -3.18
N ARG A 96 19.83 15.93 -4.10
CA ARG A 96 20.59 14.95 -4.90
C ARG A 96 21.71 15.62 -5.71
N VAL A 97 21.47 16.82 -6.25
CA VAL A 97 22.47 17.57 -7.02
C VAL A 97 23.59 18.12 -6.11
N TRP A 98 23.25 18.56 -4.91
CA TRP A 98 24.19 19.20 -3.98
C TRP A 98 25.02 18.23 -3.14
N VAL A 99 24.39 17.21 -2.53
CA VAL A 99 25.04 16.34 -1.54
C VAL A 99 25.75 15.15 -2.19
N LYS A 100 25.21 14.63 -3.31
CA LYS A 100 25.73 13.48 -4.08
C LYS A 100 25.91 12.16 -3.30
N ASP A 101 25.60 12.13 -2.01
CA ASP A 101 25.56 10.92 -1.19
C ASP A 101 24.19 10.21 -1.37
N PRO A 102 24.17 8.95 -1.85
CA PRO A 102 22.94 8.19 -2.00
C PRO A 102 22.19 7.96 -0.69
N LEU A 103 22.89 7.65 0.41
CA LEU A 103 22.25 7.38 1.71
C LEU A 103 21.55 8.63 2.23
N VAL A 104 22.18 9.79 2.13
CA VAL A 104 21.57 11.06 2.54
C VAL A 104 20.39 11.42 1.64
N THR A 105 20.52 11.23 0.32
CA THR A 105 19.44 11.49 -0.64
C THR A 105 18.21 10.63 -0.38
N TRP A 106 18.41 9.33 -0.15
CA TRP A 106 17.32 8.40 0.18
C TRP A 106 16.74 8.65 1.57
N GLY A 107 17.59 8.95 2.57
CA GLY A 107 17.13 9.35 3.90
C GLY A 107 16.21 10.57 3.86
N MET A 108 16.57 11.59 3.07
CA MET A 108 15.74 12.77 2.84
C MET A 108 14.47 12.47 2.04
N LEU A 109 14.51 11.54 1.08
CA LEU A 109 13.30 11.10 0.37
C LEU A 109 12.30 10.47 1.34
N PHE A 110 12.72 9.52 2.19
CA PHE A 110 11.84 8.89 3.16
C PHE A 110 11.35 9.85 4.24
N ALA A 111 12.22 10.74 4.73
CA ALA A 111 11.82 11.81 5.63
C ALA A 111 10.79 12.74 4.96
N GLY A 112 11.01 13.12 3.70
CA GLY A 112 10.10 13.93 2.90
C GLY A 112 8.74 13.26 2.68
N ILE A 113 8.71 11.96 2.38
CA ILE A 113 7.47 11.16 2.33
C ILE A 113 6.75 11.21 3.68
N GLY A 114 7.46 10.99 4.79
CA GLY A 114 6.89 11.05 6.13
C GLY A 114 6.28 12.42 6.45
N ILE A 115 7.00 13.51 6.15
CA ILE A 115 6.54 14.89 6.33
C ILE A 115 5.32 15.18 5.44
N ALA A 116 5.35 14.79 4.17
CA ALA A 116 4.23 14.95 3.24
C ALA A 116 2.98 14.25 3.75
N MET A 117 3.12 13.00 4.20
CA MET A 117 2.00 12.23 4.75
C MET A 117 1.46 12.93 6.00
N ALA A 118 2.31 13.30 6.96
CA ALA A 118 1.90 14.02 8.15
C ALA A 118 1.13 15.32 7.81
N LEU A 119 1.64 16.08 6.83
CA LEU A 119 1.01 17.31 6.36
C LEU A 119 -0.35 17.03 5.69
N VAL A 120 -0.41 16.05 4.79
CA VAL A 120 -1.63 15.67 4.06
C VAL A 120 -2.73 15.26 5.03
N TYR A 121 -2.42 14.37 5.98
CA TYR A 121 -3.38 13.88 6.95
C TYR A 121 -3.79 14.99 7.94
N SER A 122 -2.86 15.83 8.39
CA SER A 122 -3.17 16.99 9.24
C SER A 122 -4.12 17.96 8.55
N LEU A 123 -3.86 18.31 7.29
CA LEU A 123 -4.73 19.19 6.50
C LEU A 123 -6.12 18.56 6.28
N ALA A 124 -6.19 17.27 5.99
CA ALA A 124 -7.45 16.57 5.83
C ALA A 124 -8.28 16.53 7.14
N VAL A 125 -7.63 16.37 8.29
CA VAL A 125 -8.24 16.52 9.62
C VAL A 125 -8.77 17.94 9.84
N HIS A 126 -7.97 18.97 9.53
CA HIS A 126 -8.39 20.37 9.65
C HIS A 126 -9.58 20.73 8.76
N GLN A 127 -9.70 20.06 7.60
CA GLN A 127 -10.84 20.22 6.68
C GLN A 127 -12.06 19.36 7.06
N GLY A 128 -12.04 18.67 8.22
CA GLY A 128 -13.14 17.83 8.68
C GLY A 128 -13.36 16.55 7.87
N ARG A 129 -12.37 16.14 7.05
CA ARG A 129 -12.45 14.92 6.21
C ARG A 129 -12.06 13.66 6.98
N PHE A 130 -11.36 13.81 8.11
CA PHE A 130 -10.96 12.71 8.98
C PHE A 130 -11.30 13.02 10.44
N GLU A 131 -11.67 11.97 11.17
CA GLU A 131 -11.89 12.04 12.61
C GLU A 131 -10.56 12.20 13.36
N ARG A 132 -10.57 13.09 14.37
CA ARG A 132 -9.43 13.22 15.29
C ARG A 132 -9.46 12.09 16.31
N GLY A 133 -8.37 11.34 16.40
CA GLY A 133 -8.10 10.44 17.53
C GLY A 133 -8.04 8.96 17.13
N LYS A 134 -6.92 8.34 17.51
CA LYS A 134 -6.49 6.95 17.28
C LYS A 134 -6.23 6.58 15.81
N LEU A 135 -5.01 6.09 15.56
CA LEU A 135 -4.62 5.52 14.27
C LEU A 135 -5.50 4.30 13.95
N ARG A 136 -6.22 4.40 12.84
CA ARG A 136 -6.98 3.32 12.19
C ARG A 136 -6.05 2.17 11.82
N LEU A 137 -6.59 0.97 11.69
CA LEU A 137 -5.79 -0.23 11.42
C LEU A 137 -5.04 -0.10 10.08
N GLY A 138 -5.71 0.43 9.05
CA GLY A 138 -5.13 0.72 7.73
C GLY A 138 -3.94 1.67 7.81
N SER A 139 -4.00 2.71 8.65
CA SER A 139 -2.85 3.60 8.87
C SER A 139 -1.67 2.89 9.51
N ARG A 140 -1.91 1.98 10.45
CA ARG A 140 -0.85 1.16 11.09
C ARG A 140 -0.21 0.20 10.09
N ILE A 141 -1.03 -0.43 9.26
CA ILE A 141 -0.56 -1.26 8.14
C ILE A 141 0.30 -0.42 7.20
N GLY A 142 -0.12 0.78 6.84
CA GLY A 142 0.66 1.72 6.03
C GLY A 142 2.02 2.07 6.63
N ILE A 143 2.10 2.29 7.95
CA ILE A 143 3.38 2.50 8.65
C ILE A 143 4.29 1.28 8.52
N ILE A 144 3.75 0.08 8.70
CA ILE A 144 4.50 -1.16 8.55
C ILE A 144 5.03 -1.31 7.11
N TRP A 145 4.21 -1.03 6.10
CA TRP A 145 4.63 -0.98 4.70
C TRP A 145 5.80 -0.01 4.48
N GLY A 146 5.71 1.18 5.06
CA GLY A 146 6.78 2.19 5.00
C GLY A 146 8.07 1.69 5.62
N LEU A 147 8.02 1.07 6.80
CA LEU A 147 9.19 0.50 7.48
C LEU A 147 9.82 -0.64 6.69
N LEU A 148 9.02 -1.57 6.17
CA LEU A 148 9.49 -2.68 5.34
C LEU A 148 10.16 -2.17 4.06
N SER A 149 9.53 -1.20 3.38
CA SER A 149 10.06 -0.63 2.13
C SER A 149 11.33 0.19 2.36
N ALA A 150 11.38 0.99 3.44
CA ALA A 150 12.58 1.75 3.81
C ALA A 150 13.74 0.81 4.19
N GLY A 151 13.45 -0.26 4.92
CA GLY A 151 14.44 -1.30 5.24
C GLY A 151 14.99 -2.00 3.99
N ALA A 152 14.10 -2.38 3.06
CA ALA A 152 14.50 -2.98 1.79
C ALA A 152 15.36 -2.04 0.93
N TRP A 153 14.99 -0.76 0.85
CA TRP A 153 15.79 0.27 0.18
C TRP A 153 17.15 0.46 0.84
N LEU A 154 17.22 0.55 2.17
CA LEU A 154 18.47 0.69 2.91
C LEU A 154 19.42 -0.47 2.59
N MET A 155 18.92 -1.71 2.66
CA MET A 155 19.70 -2.90 2.33
C MET A 155 20.10 -2.94 0.85
N THR A 156 19.25 -2.44 -0.06
CA THR A 156 19.60 -2.31 -1.48
C THR A 156 20.75 -1.33 -1.68
N ILE A 157 20.75 -0.19 -0.98
CA ILE A 157 21.81 0.81 -1.07
C ILE A 157 23.11 0.26 -0.48
N ILE A 158 23.06 -0.33 0.72
CA ILE A 158 24.23 -0.95 1.35
C ILE A 158 24.80 -2.04 0.43
N GLY A 159 23.92 -2.88 -0.12
CA GLY A 159 24.30 -3.94 -1.04
C GLY A 159 24.89 -3.44 -2.35
N ALA A 160 24.45 -2.28 -2.86
CA ALA A 160 25.04 -1.63 -4.02
C ALA A 160 26.42 -1.02 -3.72
N THR A 161 26.66 -0.58 -2.48
CA THR A 161 27.97 -0.04 -2.05
C THR A 161 29.00 -1.12 -1.74
N GLN A 162 28.56 -2.30 -1.29
CA GLN A 162 29.43 -3.45 -1.06
C GLN A 162 29.46 -4.30 -2.33
N GLN A 163 30.57 -4.25 -3.08
CA GLN A 163 30.76 -5.07 -4.28
C GLN A 163 30.58 -6.56 -3.93
N GLY A 164 29.42 -7.14 -4.24
CA GLY A 164 29.11 -8.53 -3.89
C GLY A 164 27.62 -8.88 -3.78
N THR A 165 26.71 -7.89 -3.78
CA THR A 165 25.27 -8.20 -3.70
C THR A 165 24.72 -8.54 -5.07
N SER A 166 24.25 -9.78 -5.24
CA SER A 166 23.66 -10.22 -6.50
C SER A 166 22.25 -9.65 -6.71
N TRP A 167 21.85 -9.52 -7.97
CA TRP A 167 20.49 -9.10 -8.36
C TRP A 167 19.42 -10.00 -7.74
N GLU A 168 19.67 -11.31 -7.66
CA GLU A 168 18.75 -12.30 -7.12
C GLU A 168 18.48 -12.06 -5.63
N LEU A 169 19.51 -11.70 -4.86
CA LEU A 169 19.37 -11.39 -3.45
C LEU A 169 18.55 -10.12 -3.22
N LEU A 170 18.80 -9.07 -4.00
CA LEU A 170 18.02 -7.84 -3.97
C LEU A 170 16.56 -8.09 -4.33
N THR A 171 16.33 -8.88 -5.38
CA THR A 171 14.99 -9.25 -5.83
C THR A 171 14.24 -10.07 -4.77
N ALA A 172 14.91 -11.04 -4.15
CA ALA A 172 14.35 -11.85 -3.07
C ALA A 172 13.99 -10.99 -1.85
N LEU A 173 14.88 -10.06 -1.46
CA LEU A 173 14.62 -9.10 -0.38
C LEU A 173 13.37 -8.27 -0.67
N TRP A 174 13.25 -7.74 -1.89
CA TRP A 174 12.09 -6.95 -2.30
C TRP A 174 10.78 -7.76 -2.33
N GLY A 175 10.84 -8.99 -2.85
CA GLY A 175 9.72 -9.93 -2.81
C GLY A 175 9.28 -10.24 -1.38
N TYR A 176 10.24 -10.46 -0.47
CA TYR A 176 9.97 -10.69 0.94
C TYR A 176 9.35 -9.47 1.64
N ALA A 177 9.91 -8.27 1.42
CA ALA A 177 9.42 -7.04 2.05
C ALA A 177 7.97 -6.73 1.64
N ILE A 178 7.68 -6.81 0.33
CA ILE A 178 6.35 -6.51 -0.20
C ILE A 178 5.37 -7.64 0.14
N GLY A 179 5.81 -8.90 0.01
CA GLY A 179 5.03 -10.05 0.42
C GLY A 179 4.62 -9.97 1.89
N SER A 180 5.53 -9.57 2.77
CA SER A 180 5.26 -9.34 4.20
C SER A 180 4.22 -8.24 4.41
N GLY A 181 4.33 -7.11 3.70
CA GLY A 181 3.33 -6.03 3.74
C GLY A 181 1.94 -6.52 3.33
N LEU A 182 1.87 -7.35 2.28
CA LEU A 182 0.62 -7.95 1.80
C LEU A 182 0.03 -8.99 2.75
N VAL A 183 0.86 -9.85 3.36
CA VAL A 183 0.42 -10.80 4.39
C VAL A 183 -0.18 -10.07 5.59
N ILE A 184 0.46 -9.01 6.05
CA ILE A 184 -0.07 -8.18 7.16
C ILE A 184 -1.38 -7.49 6.74
N SER A 185 -1.46 -7.02 5.48
CA SER A 185 -2.70 -6.49 4.91
C SER A 185 -3.78 -7.57 4.73
N GLY A 186 -3.38 -8.85 4.77
CA GLY A 186 -4.24 -10.03 4.74
C GLY A 186 -5.25 -10.10 5.88
N ILE A 187 -4.96 -9.42 7.00
CA ILE A 187 -5.91 -9.23 8.11
C ILE A 187 -7.20 -8.55 7.63
N LEU A 188 -7.08 -7.66 6.64
CA LEU A 188 -8.22 -6.95 6.08
C LEU A 188 -8.87 -7.71 4.91
N SER A 189 -8.09 -8.44 4.10
CA SER A 189 -8.62 -9.22 2.98
C SER A 189 -7.84 -10.52 2.76
N PRO A 190 -8.51 -11.70 2.74
CA PRO A 190 -7.84 -12.98 2.48
C PRO A 190 -7.09 -13.05 1.15
N ILE A 191 -7.53 -12.29 0.13
CA ILE A 191 -6.87 -12.24 -1.18
C ILE A 191 -5.45 -11.65 -1.03
N LEU A 192 -5.29 -10.60 -0.21
CA LEU A 192 -3.99 -9.99 0.04
C LEU A 192 -3.05 -10.94 0.80
N LEU A 193 -3.60 -11.79 1.67
CA LEU A 193 -2.83 -12.84 2.35
C LEU A 193 -2.25 -13.83 1.33
N VAL A 194 -3.08 -14.36 0.43
CA VAL A 194 -2.64 -15.33 -0.58
C VAL A 194 -1.58 -14.73 -1.50
N ILE A 195 -1.82 -13.51 -1.99
CA ILE A 195 -0.85 -12.81 -2.84
C ILE A 195 0.45 -12.51 -2.06
N GLY A 196 0.33 -12.17 -0.78
CA GLY A 196 1.49 -11.91 0.09
C GLY A 196 2.34 -13.16 0.30
N LEU A 197 1.74 -14.32 0.53
CA LEU A 197 2.46 -15.59 0.62
C LEU A 197 3.16 -15.92 -0.71
N LEU A 198 2.50 -15.66 -1.84
CA LEU A 198 3.14 -15.81 -3.15
C LEU A 198 4.36 -14.88 -3.29
N GLY A 199 4.32 -13.67 -2.75
CA GLY A 199 5.47 -12.75 -2.71
C GLY A 199 6.60 -13.23 -1.81
N ILE A 200 6.28 -13.63 -0.57
CA ILE A 200 7.26 -14.08 0.44
C ILE A 200 8.01 -15.33 -0.02
N PHE A 201 7.32 -16.29 -0.64
CA PHE A 201 7.93 -17.56 -1.02
C PHE A 201 8.25 -17.63 -2.51
N GLY A 202 7.31 -17.22 -3.36
CA GLY A 202 7.43 -17.36 -4.80
C GLY A 202 8.56 -16.53 -5.41
N ILE A 203 8.69 -15.25 -5.04
CA ILE A 203 9.75 -14.39 -5.58
C ILE A 203 11.14 -14.85 -5.12
N PRO A 204 11.42 -15.07 -3.81
CA PRO A 204 12.71 -15.58 -3.38
C PRO A 204 13.07 -16.93 -3.98
N LEU A 205 12.12 -17.86 -4.10
CA LEU A 205 12.36 -19.17 -4.70
C LEU A 205 12.66 -19.05 -6.20
N ALA A 206 11.91 -18.22 -6.93
CA ALA A 206 12.16 -17.95 -8.34
C ALA A 206 13.52 -17.27 -8.59
N ALA A 207 13.90 -16.33 -7.72
CA ALA A 207 15.14 -15.58 -7.83
C ALA A 207 16.37 -16.41 -7.41
N LEU A 208 16.33 -17.03 -6.22
CA LEU A 208 17.49 -17.67 -5.60
C LEU A 208 17.66 -19.14 -5.96
N SER A 209 16.58 -19.87 -6.23
CA SER A 209 16.64 -21.32 -6.53
C SER A 209 16.56 -21.60 -8.02
N PHE A 210 15.68 -20.91 -8.73
CA PHE A 210 15.48 -21.13 -10.17
C PHE A 210 16.22 -20.13 -11.07
N HIS A 211 16.77 -19.05 -10.51
CA HIS A 211 17.44 -17.98 -11.26
C HIS A 211 16.63 -17.48 -12.47
N SER A 212 15.31 -17.47 -12.35
CA SER A 212 14.40 -17.25 -13.48
C SER A 212 13.78 -15.86 -13.41
N LEU A 213 14.36 -14.91 -14.16
CA LEU A 213 13.83 -13.56 -14.28
C LEU A 213 12.37 -13.56 -14.78
N GLY A 214 12.05 -14.38 -15.77
CA GLY A 214 10.68 -14.49 -16.28
C GLY A 214 9.67 -14.91 -15.22
N THR A 215 10.04 -15.85 -14.34
CA THR A 215 9.16 -16.29 -13.24
C THR A 215 9.01 -15.21 -12.17
N VAL A 216 10.10 -14.51 -11.82
CA VAL A 216 10.06 -13.34 -10.91
C VAL A 216 9.12 -12.27 -11.45
N LEU A 217 9.26 -11.90 -12.72
CA LEU A 217 8.42 -10.87 -13.36
C LEU A 217 6.96 -11.32 -13.42
N GLY A 218 6.70 -12.58 -13.75
CA GLY A 218 5.36 -13.16 -13.78
C GLY A 218 4.67 -13.12 -12.41
N ILE A 219 5.36 -13.56 -11.36
CA ILE A 219 4.84 -13.51 -9.99
C ILE A 219 4.60 -12.05 -9.56
N SER A 220 5.55 -11.17 -9.83
CA SER A 220 5.44 -9.74 -9.52
C SER A 220 4.25 -9.09 -10.23
N ALA A 221 3.99 -9.47 -11.49
CA ALA A 221 2.85 -9.00 -12.25
C ALA A 221 1.52 -9.50 -11.64
N VAL A 222 1.44 -10.78 -11.26
CA VAL A 222 0.26 -11.33 -10.57
C VAL A 222 0.00 -10.58 -9.26
N MET A 223 1.05 -10.30 -8.49
CA MET A 223 0.91 -9.52 -7.26
C MET A 223 0.39 -8.11 -7.53
N ALA A 224 0.99 -7.42 -8.50
CA ALA A 224 0.62 -6.06 -8.85
C ALA A 224 -0.83 -5.97 -9.39
N VAL A 225 -1.24 -6.88 -10.27
CA VAL A 225 -2.64 -6.99 -10.74
C VAL A 225 -3.58 -7.27 -9.58
N GLY A 226 -3.22 -8.20 -8.68
CA GLY A 226 -4.04 -8.54 -7.53
C GLY A 226 -4.24 -7.35 -6.58
N MET A 227 -3.17 -6.62 -6.26
CA MET A 227 -3.24 -5.36 -5.49
C MET A 227 -4.14 -4.33 -6.18
N SER A 228 -3.92 -4.08 -7.47
CA SER A 228 -4.72 -3.13 -8.24
C SER A 228 -6.19 -3.52 -8.30
N THR A 229 -6.49 -4.80 -8.46
CA THR A 229 -7.86 -5.30 -8.53
C THR A 229 -8.58 -5.13 -7.20
N VAL A 230 -7.94 -5.53 -6.08
CA VAL A 230 -8.50 -5.34 -4.75
C VAL A 230 -8.72 -3.85 -4.48
N GLY A 231 -7.71 -3.01 -4.73
CA GLY A 231 -7.82 -1.56 -4.58
C GLY A 231 -8.98 -0.98 -5.41
N PHE A 232 -9.08 -1.33 -6.69
CA PHE A 232 -10.13 -0.85 -7.57
C PHE A 232 -11.54 -1.27 -7.11
N VAL A 233 -11.73 -2.55 -6.76
CA VAL A 233 -13.03 -3.07 -6.31
C VAL A 233 -13.51 -2.35 -5.04
N PHE A 234 -12.63 -2.15 -4.06
CA PHE A 234 -13.01 -1.49 -2.81
C PHE A 234 -13.19 0.02 -2.98
N LEU A 235 -12.41 0.66 -3.87
CA LEU A 235 -12.62 2.05 -4.26
C LEU A 235 -14.00 2.27 -4.88
N LEU A 236 -14.38 1.44 -5.87
CA LEU A 236 -15.68 1.54 -6.54
C LEU A 236 -16.85 1.31 -5.57
N ARG A 237 -16.69 0.36 -4.63
CA ARG A 237 -17.72 0.11 -3.60
C ARG A 237 -17.89 1.31 -2.67
N GLY A 238 -16.81 1.98 -2.29
CA GLY A 238 -16.86 3.21 -1.49
C GLY A 238 -17.59 4.34 -2.20
N LEU A 239 -17.29 4.56 -3.49
CA LEU A 239 -17.95 5.59 -4.30
C LEU A 239 -19.47 5.35 -4.43
N ARG A 240 -19.89 4.10 -4.67
CA ARG A 240 -21.32 3.74 -4.78
C ARG A 240 -22.08 3.94 -3.47
N ALA A 241 -21.46 3.61 -2.33
CA ALA A 241 -22.07 3.82 -1.01
C ALA A 241 -22.25 5.32 -0.69
N GLY A 242 -21.26 6.15 -1.04
CA GLY A 242 -21.34 7.61 -0.88
C GLY A 242 -22.47 8.23 -1.71
N THR A 243 -22.69 7.78 -2.94
CA THR A 243 -23.81 8.26 -3.78
C THR A 243 -25.19 7.88 -3.21
N GLN A 244 -25.34 6.72 -2.58
CA GLN A 244 -26.62 6.30 -1.99
C GLN A 244 -26.99 7.08 -0.73
N HIS A 245 -26.01 7.49 0.08
CA HIS A 245 -26.26 8.35 1.24
C HIS A 245 -26.68 9.77 0.84
N ALA A 246 -26.09 10.32 -0.23
CA ALA A 246 -26.48 11.63 -0.74
C ALA A 246 -27.95 11.64 -1.23
N TYR A 247 -28.39 10.61 -1.95
CA TYR A 247 -29.79 10.53 -2.40
C TYR A 247 -30.82 10.39 -1.26
N ARG A 248 -30.44 9.78 -0.12
CA ARG A 248 -31.33 9.65 1.05
C ARG A 248 -31.40 10.90 1.92
N SER A 249 -30.47 11.84 1.81
CA SER A 249 -30.54 13.13 2.53
C SER A 249 -31.31 14.21 1.77
N PHE A 250 -31.71 13.93 0.52
CA PHE A 250 -32.51 14.82 -0.33
C PHE A 250 -33.95 14.34 -0.55
N ALA A 251 -34.34 13.21 0.05
CA ALA A 251 -35.70 12.68 0.06
C ALA A 251 -36.26 12.74 1.48
#